data_AF-A0A553PQX0-F1
#
_entry.id   AF-A0A553PQX0-F1
#
_cell.length_a   1.000
_cell.length_b   1.000
_cell.length_c   1.000
_cell.angle_alpha   90.00
_cell.angle_beta   90.00
_cell.angle_gamma   90.00
#
_symmetry.space_group_name_H-M   'P 1'
#
loop_
_entity.id
_entity.type
_entity.pdbx_description
1 polymer ?
#
loop_
_entity_poly.entity_id
_entity_poly.type
_entity_poly.pdbx_seq_one_letter_code
_entity_poly.pdbx_strand_id
1 'polypeptide(L)'
;MLDVFRGLKGLVKISSVTIDSSIFRLHYSASVSFLLAFSLIVTTRQYVGNPIDCIHTKDIPEDVLNTYCWIHSTYTIPSAFWKRIGIDVAHPGIDKTVDPEERRYVKYYQWVCFCLFFQVRP
;
A
#
# COMPACT_ATOMS: atom_id res chain seq x y z
N MET A 1 -2.03 12.64 14.68
CA MET A 1 -1.71 13.48 13.51
C MET A 1 -0.52 14.40 13.78
N LEU A 2 -0.56 15.27 14.80
CA LEU A 2 0.51 16.25 15.09
C LEU A 2 1.87 15.63 15.46
N ASP A 3 1.90 14.46 16.12
CA ASP A 3 3.18 13.82 16.50
C ASP A 3 4.01 13.31 15.32
N VAL A 4 3.34 12.79 14.28
CA VAL A 4 4.00 12.32 13.06
C VAL A 4 4.62 13.51 12.32
N PHE A 5 3.84 14.56 12.09
CA PHE A 5 4.33 15.79 11.45
C PHE A 5 5.38 16.52 12.30
N ARG A 6 5.33 16.39 13.64
CA ARG A 6 6.35 16.92 14.54
C ARG A 6 7.69 16.19 14.41
N GLY A 7 7.67 14.87 14.20
CA GLY A 7 8.88 14.08 13.90
C GLY A 7 9.50 14.47 12.55
N LEU A 8 8.66 14.68 11.52
CA LEU A 8 9.09 15.14 10.19
C LEU A 8 9.64 16.57 10.18
N LYS A 9 9.15 17.46 11.05
CA LYS A 9 9.67 18.84 11.17
C LYS A 9 11.16 18.88 11.55
N GLY A 10 11.65 17.87 12.26
CA GLY A 10 13.07 17.72 12.58
C GLY A 10 13.95 17.39 11.38
N LEU A 11 13.40 16.75 10.35
CA LEU A 11 14.10 16.38 9.11
C LEU A 11 14.20 17.55 8.12
N VAL A 12 13.29 18.52 8.22
CA VAL A 12 13.29 19.77 7.40
C VAL A 12 14.15 20.87 8.06
N LYS A 13 15.16 20.50 8.86
CA LYS A 13 16.02 21.50 9.48
C LYS A 13 16.90 22.13 8.41
N ILE A 14 16.55 23.35 8.02
CA ILE A 14 17.33 24.17 7.10
C ILE A 14 18.66 24.50 7.77
N SER A 15 19.76 23.95 7.24
CA SER A 15 21.12 24.32 7.63
C SER A 15 21.35 25.81 7.32
N SER A 16 21.97 26.54 8.25
CA SER A 16 22.26 27.98 8.10
C SER A 16 23.39 28.25 7.11
N VAL A 17 24.14 27.22 6.71
CA VAL A 17 25.21 27.31 5.72
C VAL A 17 24.76 26.59 4.45
N THR A 18 24.43 27.35 3.42
CA THR A 18 24.01 26.85 2.11
C THR A 18 25.18 26.87 1.13
N ILE A 19 25.67 25.69 0.76
CA ILE A 19 26.67 25.49 -0.29
C ILE A 19 25.98 25.06 -1.61
N ASP A 20 24.72 24.62 -1.55
CA ASP A 20 23.99 24.02 -2.67
C ASP A 20 22.93 24.92 -3.32
N SER A 21 22.64 24.65 -4.60
CA SER A 21 21.54 25.28 -5.34
C SER A 21 20.16 24.94 -4.76
N SER A 22 19.21 25.86 -4.87
CA SER A 22 17.84 25.71 -4.36
C SER A 22 17.11 24.47 -4.89
N ILE A 23 17.44 24.04 -6.11
CA ILE A 23 16.87 22.83 -6.73
C ILE A 23 17.35 21.57 -6.01
N PHE A 24 18.65 21.46 -5.72
CA PHE A 24 19.21 20.34 -4.98
C PHE A 24 18.65 20.29 -3.55
N ARG A 25 18.51 21.45 -2.90
CA ARG A 25 17.88 21.58 -1.58
C ARG A 25 16.43 21.11 -1.56
N LEU A 26 15.65 21.44 -2.60
CA LEU A 26 14.29 20.94 -2.72
C LEU A 26 14.27 19.41 -2.86
N HIS A 27 15.17 18.85 -3.66
CA HIS A 27 15.21 17.40 -3.87
C HIS A 27 15.56 16.60 -2.61
N TYR A 28 16.64 16.95 -1.89
CA TYR A 28 16.99 16.16 -0.69
C TYR A 28 16.09 16.47 0.51
N SER A 29 15.50 17.68 0.61
CA SER A 29 14.66 18.02 1.76
C SER A 29 13.18 17.70 1.54
N ALA A 30 12.59 18.14 0.42
CA ALA A 30 11.17 17.99 0.17
C ALA A 30 10.81 16.57 -0.27
N SER A 31 11.57 15.96 -1.20
CA SER A 31 11.26 14.60 -1.66
C SER A 31 11.44 13.55 -0.56
N VAL A 32 12.50 13.68 0.26
CA VAL A 32 12.71 12.81 1.44
C VAL A 32 11.57 12.96 2.45
N SER A 33 11.19 14.20 2.79
CA SER A 33 10.09 14.44 3.74
C SER A 33 8.76 13.91 3.22
N PHE A 34 8.51 14.04 1.92
CA PHE A 34 7.30 13.53 1.26
C PHE A 34 7.27 11.99 1.32
N LEU A 35 8.31 11.32 0.85
CA LEU A 35 8.41 9.85 0.85
C LEU A 35 8.26 9.27 2.27
N LEU A 36 8.91 9.89 3.26
CA LEU A 36 8.83 9.46 4.66
C LEU A 36 7.43 9.68 5.24
N ALA A 37 6.75 10.76 4.90
CA ALA A 37 5.36 10.98 5.28
C ALA A 37 4.44 9.90 4.68
N PHE A 38 4.55 9.57 3.39
CA PHE A 38 3.72 8.52 2.78
C PHE A 38 4.03 7.13 3.35
N SER A 39 5.29 6.81 3.60
CA SER A 39 5.67 5.54 4.26
C SER A 39 4.99 5.39 5.62
N LEU A 40 4.99 6.45 6.43
CA LEU A 40 4.32 6.44 7.74
C LEU A 40 2.78 6.36 7.63
N ILE A 41 2.19 7.08 6.68
CA ILE A 41 0.74 7.02 6.43
C ILE A 41 0.32 5.61 6.02
N VAL A 42 1.02 4.97 5.09
CA VAL A 42 0.70 3.62 4.62
C VAL A 42 0.86 2.56 5.74
N THR A 43 1.77 2.77 6.69
CA THR A 43 1.98 1.85 7.82
C THR A 43 0.88 1.96 8.88
N THR A 44 0.23 3.12 9.00
CA THR A 44 -0.64 3.42 10.13
C THR A 44 -2.08 2.97 9.90
N ARG A 45 -2.44 1.83 10.51
CA ARG A 45 -3.82 1.28 10.51
C ARG A 45 -4.87 2.23 11.08
N GLN A 46 -4.47 3.13 11.99
CA GLN A 46 -5.39 4.09 12.62
C GLN A 46 -5.95 5.15 11.65
N TYR A 47 -5.34 5.35 10.47
CA TYR A 47 -5.80 6.34 9.48
C TYR A 47 -6.35 5.70 8.20
N VAL A 48 -5.76 4.58 7.77
CA VAL A 48 -6.14 3.90 6.51
C VAL A 48 -7.14 2.76 6.75
N GLY A 49 -7.34 2.34 8.00
CA GLY A 49 -8.22 1.24 8.36
C GLY A 49 -7.59 -0.13 8.08
N ASN A 50 -8.43 -1.10 7.72
CA ASN A 50 -7.99 -2.44 7.36
C ASN A 50 -7.37 -2.45 5.96
N PRO A 51 -6.26 -3.19 5.75
CA PRO A 51 -5.60 -3.22 4.44
C PRO A 51 -6.40 -3.98 3.38
N ILE A 52 -7.32 -4.86 3.80
CA ILE A 52 -8.24 -5.61 2.95
C ILE A 52 -9.43 -6.07 3.78
N ASP A 53 -10.63 -6.02 3.20
CA ASP A 53 -11.85 -6.60 3.78
C ASP A 53 -12.32 -7.76 2.90
N CYS A 54 -12.40 -8.95 3.50
CA CYS A 54 -12.79 -10.19 2.85
C CYS A 54 -14.23 -10.57 3.19
N ILE A 55 -14.98 -11.03 2.18
CA ILE A 55 -16.33 -11.56 2.37
C ILE A 55 -16.21 -12.88 3.15
N HIS A 56 -16.88 -12.97 4.30
CA HIS A 56 -16.82 -14.14 5.18
C HIS A 56 -18.22 -14.63 5.57
N THR A 57 -18.30 -15.93 5.90
CA THR A 57 -19.48 -16.52 6.54
C THR A 57 -19.41 -16.26 8.05
N LYS A 58 -20.57 -16.22 8.73
CA LYS A 58 -20.70 -15.85 10.16
C LYS A 58 -19.90 -16.71 11.14
N ASP A 59 -19.34 -17.84 10.69
CA ASP A 59 -18.66 -18.82 11.52
C ASP A 59 -17.20 -18.45 11.86
N ILE A 60 -16.62 -17.46 11.16
CA ILE A 60 -15.21 -17.07 11.31
C ILE A 60 -15.11 -15.58 11.67
N PRO A 61 -14.27 -15.18 12.66
CA PRO A 61 -14.01 -13.78 12.96
C PRO A 61 -13.41 -13.03 11.77
N GLU A 62 -13.94 -11.85 11.47
CA GLU A 62 -13.55 -11.00 10.34
C GLU A 62 -12.03 -10.70 10.33
N ASP A 63 -11.46 -10.33 11.48
CA ASP A 63 -10.04 -9.99 11.61
C ASP A 63 -9.10 -11.13 11.22
N VAL A 64 -9.50 -12.37 11.51
CA VAL A 64 -8.71 -13.57 11.20
C VAL A 64 -8.72 -13.80 9.69
N LEU A 65 -9.89 -13.71 9.05
CA LEU A 65 -9.99 -13.88 7.61
C LEU A 65 -9.28 -12.75 6.85
N ASN A 66 -9.45 -11.51 7.28
CA ASN A 66 -8.76 -10.36 6.68
C ASN A 66 -7.24 -10.50 6.79
N THR A 67 -6.74 -10.95 7.95
CA THR A 67 -5.30 -11.23 8.13
C THR A 67 -4.83 -12.39 7.25
N TYR A 68 -5.62 -13.46 7.14
CA TYR A 68 -5.32 -14.58 6.26
C TYR A 68 -5.26 -14.14 4.79
N CYS A 69 -6.28 -13.42 4.30
CA CYS A 69 -6.31 -12.86 2.95
C CYS A 69 -5.14 -11.91 2.68
N TRP A 70 -4.76 -11.10 3.68
CA TRP A 70 -3.66 -10.16 3.56
C TRP A 70 -2.31 -10.87 3.43
N ILE A 71 -2.06 -11.89 4.25
CA ILE A 71 -0.80 -12.65 4.23
C ILE A 71 -0.76 -13.57 2.99
N HIS A 72 -1.85 -14.29 2.77
CA HIS A 72 -2.02 -15.22 1.66
C HIS A 72 -2.54 -14.44 0.44
N SER A 73 -1.62 -13.73 -0.21
CA SER A 73 -1.84 -12.85 -1.36
C SER A 73 -3.04 -13.21 -2.25
N THR A 74 -3.80 -12.20 -2.64
CA THR A 74 -4.94 -12.36 -3.55
C THR A 74 -4.48 -12.50 -5.01
N TYR A 75 -5.38 -13.02 -5.85
CA TYR A 75 -5.17 -13.11 -7.29
C TYR A 75 -6.35 -12.54 -8.06
N THR A 76 -6.07 -12.07 -9.28
CA THR A 76 -7.08 -11.65 -10.25
C THR A 76 -6.94 -12.47 -11.53
N ILE A 77 -8.05 -12.65 -12.23
CA ILE A 77 -8.14 -13.43 -13.46
C ILE A 77 -8.49 -12.48 -14.61
N PRO A 78 -7.58 -12.22 -15.57
CA PRO A 78 -7.80 -11.26 -16.65
C PRO A 78 -9.01 -11.57 -17.54
N SER A 79 -9.30 -12.84 -17.86
CA SER A 79 -10.48 -13.19 -18.67
C SER A 79 -11.80 -12.93 -17.94
N ALA A 80 -11.79 -12.98 -16.60
CA ALA A 80 -12.98 -12.80 -15.78
C ALA A 80 -13.50 -11.36 -15.77
N PHE A 81 -12.72 -10.39 -16.25
CA PHE A 81 -13.17 -9.00 -16.37
C PHE A 81 -14.22 -8.80 -17.46
N TRP A 82 -14.23 -9.65 -18.49
CA TRP A 82 -15.16 -9.54 -19.62
C TRP A 82 -16.38 -10.46 -19.50
N LYS A 83 -16.50 -11.19 -18.39
CA LYS A 83 -17.60 -12.12 -18.11
C LYS A 83 -18.82 -11.40 -17.54
N ARG A 84 -20.01 -12.00 -17.68
CA ARG A 84 -21.25 -11.40 -17.18
C ARG A 84 -21.35 -11.54 -15.67
N ILE A 85 -21.35 -10.41 -14.98
CA ILE A 85 -21.49 -10.32 -13.52
C ILE A 85 -22.87 -10.85 -13.10
N GLY A 86 -22.90 -11.70 -12.06
CA GLY A 86 -24.13 -12.28 -11.51
C GLY A 86 -24.63 -13.54 -12.24
N ILE A 87 -24.03 -13.90 -13.37
CA ILE A 87 -24.33 -15.14 -14.11
C ILE A 87 -23.07 -16.00 -14.16
N ASP A 88 -22.01 -15.48 -14.76
CA ASP A 88 -20.76 -16.21 -14.99
C ASP A 88 -19.74 -15.98 -13.86
N VAL A 89 -19.73 -14.77 -13.27
CA VAL A 89 -18.79 -14.37 -12.21
C VAL A 89 -19.47 -13.58 -11.10
N ALA A 90 -18.99 -13.70 -9.86
CA ALA A 90 -19.52 -12.93 -8.73
C ALA A 90 -19.07 -11.45 -8.78
N HIS A 91 -17.88 -11.19 -9.30
CA HIS A 91 -17.30 -9.86 -9.43
C HIS A 91 -16.26 -9.84 -10.57
N PRO A 92 -16.04 -8.71 -11.26
CA PRO A 92 -14.98 -8.58 -12.26
C PRO A 92 -13.61 -9.02 -11.72
N GLY A 93 -12.91 -9.83 -12.51
CA GLY A 93 -11.57 -10.33 -12.16
C GLY A 93 -11.54 -11.50 -11.16
N ILE A 94 -12.70 -11.95 -10.66
CA ILE A 94 -12.83 -13.10 -9.75
C ILE A 94 -13.56 -14.21 -10.49
N ASP A 95 -12.88 -15.33 -10.70
CA ASP A 95 -13.45 -16.52 -11.29
C ASP A 95 -12.91 -17.79 -10.61
N LYS A 96 -13.67 -18.88 -10.73
CA LYS A 96 -13.32 -20.21 -10.23
C LYS A 96 -12.44 -20.98 -11.22
N THR A 97 -11.94 -20.34 -12.28
CA THR A 97 -11.08 -20.98 -13.28
C THR A 97 -9.93 -21.73 -12.60
N VAL A 98 -9.81 -23.01 -12.95
CA VAL A 98 -8.85 -23.93 -12.34
C VAL A 98 -7.45 -23.69 -12.88
N ASP A 99 -7.34 -23.09 -14.07
CA ASP A 99 -6.06 -22.84 -14.73
C ASP A 99 -5.16 -21.92 -13.87
N PRO A 100 -4.05 -22.43 -13.34
CA PRO A 100 -3.12 -21.64 -12.54
C PRO A 100 -2.36 -20.59 -13.36
N GLU A 101 -2.23 -20.77 -14.69
CA GLU A 101 -1.48 -19.83 -15.54
C GLU A 101 -2.20 -18.49 -15.72
N GLU A 102 -3.52 -18.50 -15.62
CA GLU A 102 -4.34 -17.30 -15.77
C GLU A 102 -4.34 -16.41 -14.52
N ARG A 103 -3.89 -16.94 -13.38
CA ARG A 103 -3.93 -16.22 -12.10
C ARG A 103 -2.82 -15.20 -12.00
N ARG A 104 -3.20 -13.93 -11.85
CA ARG A 104 -2.28 -12.81 -11.58
C ARG A 104 -2.29 -12.49 -10.09
N TYR A 105 -1.22 -12.84 -9.40
CA TYR A 105 -1.09 -12.59 -7.96
C TYR A 105 -0.72 -11.15 -7.66
N VAL A 106 -1.41 -10.56 -6.69
CA VAL A 106 -1.24 -9.17 -6.26
C VAL A 106 -0.56 -9.17 -4.88
N LYS A 107 0.77 -9.08 -4.86
CA LYS A 107 1.57 -9.10 -3.62
C LYS A 107 2.21 -7.75 -3.27
N TYR A 108 2.23 -6.81 -4.22
CA TYR A 108 3.06 -5.61 -4.10
C TYR A 108 2.62 -4.68 -2.96
N TYR A 109 1.33 -4.69 -2.57
CA TYR A 109 0.81 -3.83 -1.51
C TYR A 109 1.54 -4.00 -0.16
N GLN A 110 1.98 -5.22 0.15
CA GLN A 110 2.77 -5.51 1.35
C GLN A 110 4.15 -4.79 1.34
N TRP A 111 4.70 -4.55 0.15
CA TRP A 111 6.05 -4.03 -0.04
C TRP A 111 6.10 -2.52 -0.26
N VAL A 112 4.98 -1.87 -0.59
CA VAL A 112 4.92 -0.42 -0.89
C VAL A 112 5.57 0.40 0.21
N CYS A 113 5.26 0.12 1.48
CA CYS A 113 5.85 0.84 2.60
C CYS A 113 7.38 0.72 2.64
N PHE A 114 7.92 -0.50 2.45
CA PHE A 114 9.36 -0.74 2.44
C PHE A 114 10.04 -0.09 1.24
N CYS A 115 9.42 -0.15 0.06
CA CYS A 115 9.92 0.52 -1.13
C CYS A 115 10.02 2.04 -0.92
N LEU A 116 8.96 2.67 -0.37
CA LEU A 116 8.96 4.10 -0.05
C LEU A 116 10.03 4.45 0.98
N PHE A 117 10.21 3.61 2.00
CA PHE A 117 11.24 3.80 3.00
C PHE A 117 12.66 3.69 2.41
N PHE A 118 12.95 2.69 1.59
CA PHE A 118 14.28 2.52 0.97
C PHE A 118 14.57 3.53 -0.14
N GLN A 119 13.54 4.11 -0.76
CA GLN A 119 13.70 5.22 -1.72
C GLN A 119 14.15 6.52 -1.05
N VAL A 120 13.97 6.65 0.27
CA VAL A 120 14.60 7.72 1.06
C VAL A 120 16.11 7.48 1.06
N ARG A 121 16.79 8.03 0.05
CA ARG A 121 18.24 8.06 -0.02
C ARG A 121 18.72 9.30 0.74
N PRO A 122 19.56 9.14 1.78
CA PRO A 122 20.24 10.27 2.42
C PRO A 122 21.26 10.93 1.50
#